data_AF-A0A0G0JTE4-F1
#
_entry.id   AF-A0A0G0JTE4-F1
#
_cell.length_a   1.000
_cell.length_b   1.000
_cell.length_c   1.000
_cell.angle_alpha   90.00
_cell.angle_beta   90.00
_cell.angle_gamma   90.00
#
_symmetry.space_group_name_H-M   'P 1'
#
loop_
_entity.id
_entity.type
_entity.pdbx_description
1 polymer ?
#
loop_
_entity_poly.entity_id
_entity_poly.type
_entity_poly.pdbx_seq_one_letter_code
_entity_poly.pdbx_strand_id
1 'polypeptide(L)'
;MFSNKKAKETSLSQPTEQKSISPTETLEKGMVSLIDVIAPSSVEVDFNYIRIGERFYKTFFIAGYPRYVSPNWLSPVIDFSHSLNISMFIYPTSSSDVLSDLRRKTAEMEATISSQIDQGLVVDAKIQAALEDAYGLTEELAKGIERFFQMSLYITLYSDSLAELEQASKRLESTLSSLLILPKLSTLQMEEGFKSTIPFGTDNLFITRNMDTTSLASTFPFTSATLTQDKGIMYGLNQQNGSLIVFDRFSLENANEVVFGKSGSGKSFLIKLEAMRQFMFGSEIIIIDPEGEYEAISKTLGGEYVSFTAGSPIKINPFDLSGMYVEGENELGLKILSLHGLLRIVLGELDATHDAILDRALIETYRQKGITTDPATQKRQPPLMEDLYKVLLGMEDPNSNELALRLEKFIKGSLSGLFNQQSNFDIRNPFTAFSVKALEDELRPIAIHIVLDFIWTKVRKSLKKRLLILDEAWYLMKYE
;
A
#
# COMPACT_ATOMS: atom_id res chain seq x y z
N MET A 1 -30.92 23.90 91.45
CA MET A 1 -31.37 25.13 90.78
C MET A 1 -31.52 24.83 89.31
N PHE A 2 -32.71 25.14 88.80
CA PHE A 2 -33.15 24.99 87.42
C PHE A 2 -32.45 25.97 86.46
N SER A 3 -32.62 25.72 85.15
CA SER A 3 -32.61 26.67 84.02
C SER A 3 -31.44 26.50 83.05
N ASN A 4 -31.60 26.39 81.73
CA ASN A 4 -32.71 26.02 80.86
C ASN A 4 -32.09 25.69 79.49
N LYS A 5 -32.59 24.65 78.80
CA LYS A 5 -32.32 24.46 77.37
C LYS A 5 -32.93 25.65 76.61
N LYS A 6 -32.16 26.31 75.75
CA LYS A 6 -32.69 27.11 74.64
C LYS A 6 -32.06 26.66 73.33
N ALA A 7 -32.95 26.28 72.42
CA ALA A 7 -32.68 25.96 71.03
C ALA A 7 -31.94 27.10 70.34
N LYS A 8 -30.92 26.76 69.56
CA LYS A 8 -30.33 27.67 68.57
C LYS A 8 -31.17 27.57 67.31
N GLU A 9 -31.99 28.59 67.10
CA GLU A 9 -32.67 28.86 65.84
C GLU A 9 -31.64 29.00 64.71
N THR A 10 -31.95 28.34 63.60
CA THR A 10 -31.29 28.43 62.31
C THR A 10 -31.44 29.86 61.77
N SER A 11 -30.42 30.68 61.95
CA SER A 11 -30.31 31.96 61.23
C SER A 11 -29.97 31.65 59.76
N LEU A 12 -30.95 31.84 58.88
CA LEU A 12 -30.77 31.89 57.43
C LEU A 12 -29.71 32.95 57.11
N SER A 13 -28.53 32.49 56.70
CA SER A 13 -27.49 33.33 56.12
C SER A 13 -28.01 33.94 54.82
N GLN A 14 -27.97 35.27 54.75
CA GLN A 14 -28.35 36.07 53.59
C GLN A 14 -27.56 35.63 52.33
N PRO A 15 -28.16 35.70 51.12
CA PRO A 15 -27.45 35.34 49.90
C PRO A 15 -26.37 36.38 49.61
N THR A 16 -25.13 35.91 49.49
CA THR A 16 -23.97 36.65 49.04
C THR A 16 -24.22 37.26 47.66
N GLU A 17 -23.79 38.51 47.50
CA GLU A 17 -23.91 39.36 46.30
C GLU A 17 -23.76 38.59 44.97
N GLN A 18 -24.84 38.54 44.20
CA GLN A 18 -24.80 38.15 42.80
C GLN A 18 -23.96 39.18 42.04
N LYS A 19 -22.74 38.80 41.62
CA LYS A 19 -21.99 39.51 40.58
C LYS A 19 -22.95 39.76 39.41
N SER A 20 -23.19 41.03 39.09
CA SER A 20 -23.99 41.44 37.94
C SER A 20 -23.33 40.89 36.68
N ILE A 21 -23.88 39.80 36.14
CA ILE A 21 -23.48 39.22 34.86
C ILE A 21 -23.72 40.30 33.80
N SER A 22 -22.72 40.57 32.97
CA SER A 22 -22.88 41.56 31.92
C SER A 22 -24.00 41.13 30.94
N PRO A 23 -24.74 42.08 30.33
CA PRO A 23 -25.77 41.74 29.34
C PRO A 23 -25.23 40.87 28.20
N THR A 24 -23.95 41.04 27.86
CA THR A 24 -23.21 40.26 26.86
C THR A 24 -23.02 38.81 27.29
N GLU A 25 -22.56 38.54 28.52
CA GLU A 25 -22.41 37.18 29.06
C GLU A 25 -23.77 36.48 29.23
N THR A 26 -24.84 37.24 29.44
CA THR A 26 -26.20 36.70 29.54
C THR A 26 -26.75 36.31 28.15
N LEU A 27 -26.43 37.09 27.13
CA LEU A 27 -26.76 36.79 25.74
C LEU A 27 -25.97 35.57 25.24
N GLU A 28 -24.67 35.49 25.51
CA GLU A 28 -23.81 34.35 25.13
C GLU A 28 -24.30 33.02 25.71
N LYS A 29 -24.80 33.01 26.96
CA LYS A 29 -25.40 31.81 27.58
C LYS A 29 -26.73 31.37 26.95
N GLY A 30 -27.42 32.26 26.23
CA GLY A 30 -28.69 31.96 25.54
C GLY A 30 -28.52 31.56 24.07
N MET A 31 -27.30 31.61 23.53
CA MET A 31 -26.99 31.16 22.19
C MET A 31 -26.67 29.66 22.18
N VAL A 32 -27.06 28.97 21.12
CA VAL A 32 -26.70 27.55 20.92
C VAL A 32 -25.18 27.45 20.87
N SER A 33 -24.59 26.78 21.86
CA SER A 33 -23.15 26.56 21.91
C SER A 33 -22.76 25.35 21.06
N LEU A 34 -21.48 25.26 20.69
CA LEU A 34 -20.95 24.06 20.04
C LEU A 34 -21.20 22.80 20.88
N ILE A 35 -21.15 22.92 22.21
CA ILE A 35 -21.39 21.82 23.15
C ILE A 35 -22.84 21.31 23.00
N ASP A 36 -23.81 22.21 22.85
CA ASP A 36 -25.21 21.84 22.66
C ASP A 36 -25.47 21.12 21.33
N VAL A 37 -24.68 21.44 20.29
CA VAL A 37 -24.78 20.79 18.97
C VAL A 37 -24.17 19.39 18.97
N ILE A 38 -23.07 19.18 19.69
CA ILE A 38 -22.36 17.89 19.72
C ILE A 38 -22.79 16.97 20.87
N ALA A 39 -23.53 17.49 21.86
CA ALA A 39 -24.01 16.70 22.98
C ALA A 39 -24.92 15.56 22.48
N PRO A 40 -24.76 14.35 23.02
CA PRO A 40 -25.64 13.25 22.66
C PRO A 40 -27.07 13.52 23.13
N SER A 41 -28.05 12.98 22.39
CA SER A 41 -29.48 13.12 22.71
C SER A 41 -29.86 12.45 24.04
N SER A 42 -29.13 11.42 24.46
CA SER A 42 -29.32 10.74 25.74
C SER A 42 -28.05 10.00 26.18
N VAL A 43 -27.90 9.84 27.50
CA VAL A 43 -26.90 8.97 28.13
C VAL A 43 -27.59 8.14 29.20
N GLU A 44 -27.56 6.82 29.08
CA GLU A 44 -28.08 5.87 30.06
C GLU A 44 -26.92 5.00 30.56
N VAL A 45 -26.66 5.02 31.86
CA VAL A 45 -25.61 4.23 32.50
C VAL A 45 -26.24 3.00 33.16
N ASP A 46 -25.92 1.82 32.65
CA ASP A 46 -26.29 0.53 33.25
C ASP A 46 -25.09 -0.02 34.05
N PHE A 47 -25.26 -1.14 34.73
CA PHE A 47 -24.19 -1.78 35.50
C PHE A 47 -23.07 -2.30 34.61
N ASN A 48 -23.40 -2.80 33.43
CA ASN A 48 -22.46 -3.54 32.57
C ASN A 48 -22.23 -2.88 31.21
N TYR A 49 -22.95 -1.81 30.87
CA TYR A 49 -22.76 -1.04 29.65
C TYR A 49 -23.21 0.41 29.87
N ILE A 50 -22.82 1.30 28.97
CA ILE A 50 -23.38 2.65 28.87
C ILE A 50 -23.97 2.81 27.47
N ARG A 51 -25.15 3.41 27.36
CA ARG A 51 -25.79 3.74 26.10
C ARG A 51 -25.73 5.23 25.87
N ILE A 52 -25.19 5.63 24.73
CA ILE A 52 -25.09 7.04 24.32
C ILE A 52 -25.80 7.18 22.98
N GLY A 53 -26.93 7.88 22.98
CA GLY A 53 -27.87 7.89 21.84
C GLY A 53 -28.35 6.47 21.48
N GLU A 54 -28.02 6.02 20.28
CA GLU A 54 -28.43 4.70 19.76
C GLU A 54 -27.35 3.62 19.94
N ARG A 55 -26.16 3.96 20.44
CA ARG A 55 -25.03 3.03 20.55
C ARG A 55 -24.81 2.56 21.98
N PHE A 56 -24.36 1.31 22.09
CA PHE A 56 -24.03 0.65 23.35
C PHE A 56 -22.52 0.49 23.45
N TYR A 57 -21.98 0.79 24.63
CA TYR A 57 -20.55 0.76 24.92
C TYR A 57 -20.27 -0.11 26.14
N LYS A 58 -19.20 -0.87 26.09
CA LYS A 58 -18.74 -1.69 27.22
C LYS A 58 -17.24 -1.55 27.39
N THR A 59 -16.80 -1.14 28.58
CA THR A 59 -15.38 -0.91 28.87
C THR A 59 -14.79 -2.00 29.75
N PHE A 60 -13.67 -2.55 29.29
CA PHE A 60 -12.82 -3.47 30.01
C PHE A 60 -11.56 -2.76 30.50
N PHE A 61 -11.12 -3.08 31.71
CA PHE A 61 -9.77 -2.77 32.19
C PHE A 61 -8.97 -4.07 32.30
N ILE A 62 -7.66 -3.97 32.09
CA ILE A 62 -6.80 -5.14 32.20
C ILE A 62 -6.27 -5.29 33.62
N ALA A 63 -6.69 -6.37 34.29
CA ALA A 63 -6.32 -6.66 35.66
C ALA A 63 -5.06 -7.51 35.78
N GLY A 64 -4.67 -8.24 34.74
CA GLY A 64 -3.51 -9.13 34.74
C GLY A 64 -2.89 -9.27 33.36
N TYR A 65 -1.59 -9.48 33.35
CA TYR A 65 -0.75 -9.52 32.16
C TYR A 65 0.06 -10.83 32.13
N PRO A 66 0.45 -11.32 30.95
CA PRO A 66 1.38 -12.44 30.83
C PRO A 66 2.72 -12.13 31.52
N ARG A 67 3.39 -13.18 32.02
CA ARG A 67 4.72 -13.05 32.67
C ARG A 67 5.82 -12.65 31.69
N TYR A 68 5.69 -13.04 30.42
CA TYR A 68 6.65 -12.73 29.37
C TYR A 68 5.90 -12.20 28.15
N VAL A 69 6.48 -11.20 27.52
CA VAL A 69 5.90 -10.53 26.35
C VAL A 69 6.94 -10.45 25.24
N SER A 70 6.52 -10.81 24.02
CA SER A 70 7.29 -10.54 22.81
C SER A 70 6.94 -9.15 22.27
N PRO A 71 7.79 -8.53 21.43
CA PRO A 71 7.40 -7.33 20.70
C PRO A 71 6.06 -7.50 19.98
N ASN A 72 5.22 -6.48 20.02
CA ASN A 72 3.89 -6.45 19.38
C ASN A 72 2.89 -7.50 19.90
N TRP A 73 2.98 -7.90 21.17
CA TRP A 73 2.07 -8.88 21.77
C TRP A 73 0.60 -8.40 21.85
N LEU A 74 0.34 -7.10 21.70
CA LEU A 74 -1.01 -6.53 21.62
C LEU A 74 -1.64 -6.57 20.20
N SER A 75 -0.91 -7.01 19.16
CA SER A 75 -1.42 -7.05 17.78
C SER A 75 -2.81 -7.68 17.65
N PRO A 76 -3.12 -8.84 18.27
CA PRO A 76 -4.44 -9.47 18.10
C PRO A 76 -5.61 -8.66 18.65
N VAL A 77 -5.35 -7.72 19.58
CA VAL A 77 -6.36 -6.80 20.12
C VAL A 77 -6.56 -5.62 19.17
N ILE A 78 -5.51 -5.21 18.46
CA ILE A 78 -5.51 -4.06 17.55
C ILE A 78 -6.09 -4.44 16.20
N ASP A 79 -5.77 -5.65 15.74
CA ASP A 79 -6.32 -6.28 14.54
C ASP A 79 -7.71 -6.91 14.80
N PHE A 80 -8.31 -6.65 15.96
CA PHE A 80 -9.59 -7.24 16.33
C PHE A 80 -10.70 -6.76 15.38
N SER A 81 -11.44 -7.71 14.82
CA SER A 81 -12.48 -7.47 13.80
C SER A 81 -13.80 -6.94 14.39
N HIS A 82 -13.71 -5.86 15.17
CA HIS A 82 -14.85 -5.15 15.74
C HIS A 82 -14.45 -3.71 16.10
N SER A 83 -15.40 -2.78 16.08
CA SER A 83 -15.14 -1.40 16.46
C SER A 83 -14.81 -1.27 17.95
N LEU A 84 -13.65 -0.70 18.25
CA LEU A 84 -13.17 -0.53 19.62
C LEU A 84 -12.28 0.70 19.78
N ASN A 85 -12.16 1.17 21.01
CA ASN A 85 -11.19 2.16 21.45
C ASN A 85 -10.22 1.51 22.44
N ILE A 86 -8.93 1.75 22.29
CA ILE A 86 -7.89 1.33 23.25
C ILE A 86 -7.26 2.58 23.83
N SER A 87 -7.09 2.62 25.14
CA SER A 87 -6.35 3.68 25.80
C SER A 87 -5.34 3.10 26.77
N MET A 88 -4.12 3.61 26.65
CA MET A 88 -2.97 3.21 27.45
C MET A 88 -2.47 4.44 28.18
N PHE A 89 -2.42 4.37 29.50
CA PHE A 89 -1.86 5.43 30.35
C PHE A 89 -0.57 4.93 30.97
N ILE A 90 0.45 5.78 30.97
CA ILE A 90 1.79 5.45 31.43
C ILE A 90 2.21 6.51 32.45
N TYR A 91 2.47 6.06 33.67
CA TYR A 91 2.86 6.89 34.80
C TYR A 91 4.29 6.53 35.22
N PRO A 92 5.28 7.43 35.02
CA PRO A 92 6.63 7.17 35.48
C PRO A 92 6.67 7.12 37.01
N THR A 93 7.38 6.14 37.55
CA THR A 93 7.58 5.99 39.00
C THR A 93 9.05 6.25 39.35
N SER A 94 9.31 6.75 40.56
CA SER A 94 10.68 6.91 41.05
C SER A 94 11.35 5.55 41.26
N SER A 95 12.48 5.32 40.60
CA SER A 95 13.25 4.07 40.78
C SER A 95 13.72 3.88 42.23
N SER A 96 13.98 4.95 42.99
CA SER A 96 14.39 4.84 44.41
C SER A 96 13.31 4.21 45.27
N ASP A 97 12.06 4.61 45.03
CA ASP A 97 10.92 4.23 45.86
C ASP A 97 10.56 2.77 45.57
N VAL A 98 10.56 2.40 44.29
CA VAL A 98 10.34 1.02 43.83
C VAL A 98 11.42 0.09 44.36
N LEU A 99 12.70 0.48 44.32
CA LEU A 99 13.79 -0.30 44.88
C LEU A 99 13.63 -0.52 46.38
N SER A 100 13.15 0.49 47.11
CA SER A 100 12.90 0.37 48.55
C SER A 100 11.75 -0.60 48.86
N ASP A 101 10.68 -0.57 48.07
CA ASP A 101 9.54 -1.46 48.20
C ASP A 101 9.86 -2.90 47.79
N LEU A 102 10.63 -3.08 46.70
CA LEU A 102 11.12 -4.39 46.27
C LEU A 102 11.98 -5.03 47.34
N ARG A 103 12.94 -4.30 47.93
CA ARG A 103 13.77 -4.81 49.05
C ARG A 103 12.92 -5.26 50.24
N ARG A 104 11.89 -4.50 50.61
CA ARG A 104 10.96 -4.89 51.67
C ARG A 104 10.22 -6.19 51.30
N LYS A 105 9.75 -6.32 50.06
CA LYS A 105 9.04 -7.50 49.58
C LYS A 105 9.94 -8.74 49.46
N THR A 106 11.17 -8.59 48.99
CA THR A 106 12.19 -9.64 48.97
C THR A 106 12.40 -10.17 50.39
N ALA A 107 12.59 -9.29 51.38
CA ALA A 107 12.76 -9.70 52.78
C ALA A 107 11.53 -10.44 53.36
N GLU A 108 10.31 -9.99 53.04
CA GLU A 108 9.07 -10.69 53.42
C GLU A 108 8.99 -12.10 52.80
N MET A 109 9.35 -12.24 51.52
CA MET A 109 9.37 -13.53 50.82
C MET A 109 10.42 -14.48 51.40
N GLU A 110 11.63 -13.98 51.67
CA GLU A 110 12.70 -14.75 52.31
C GLU A 110 12.33 -15.23 53.71
N ALA A 111 11.72 -14.35 54.52
CA ALA A 111 11.23 -14.73 55.84
C ALA A 111 10.15 -15.82 55.75
N THR A 112 9.27 -15.72 54.75
CA THR A 112 8.22 -16.73 54.50
C THR A 112 8.83 -18.08 54.11
N ILE A 113 9.79 -18.09 53.19
CA ILE A 113 10.51 -19.30 52.78
C ILE A 113 11.28 -19.91 53.96
N SER A 114 12.01 -19.09 54.73
CA SER A 114 12.73 -19.53 55.92
C SER A 114 11.79 -20.18 56.93
N SER A 115 10.64 -19.55 57.20
CA SER A 115 9.63 -20.11 58.11
C SER A 115 9.04 -21.43 57.60
N GLN A 116 8.87 -21.61 56.30
CA GLN A 116 8.40 -22.88 55.72
C GLN A 116 9.43 -23.99 55.92
N ILE A 117 10.71 -23.69 55.67
CA ILE A 117 11.83 -24.62 55.87
C ILE A 117 11.94 -25.01 57.34
N ASP A 118 11.87 -24.05 58.26
CA ASP A 118 11.96 -24.28 59.71
C ASP A 118 10.80 -25.15 60.24
N GLN A 119 9.63 -25.05 59.62
CA GLN A 119 8.44 -25.87 59.92
C GLN A 119 8.46 -27.23 59.22
N GLY A 120 9.49 -27.53 58.42
CA GLY A 120 9.58 -28.76 57.62
C GLY A 120 8.55 -28.85 56.49
N LEU A 121 7.97 -27.72 56.08
CA LEU A 121 7.03 -27.63 54.97
C LEU A 121 7.78 -27.56 53.64
N VAL A 122 7.14 -28.03 52.57
CA VAL A 122 7.66 -27.86 51.21
C VAL A 122 7.54 -26.38 50.83
N VAL A 123 8.65 -25.80 50.36
CA VAL A 123 8.69 -24.40 49.92
C VAL A 123 7.75 -24.19 48.74
N ASP A 124 6.95 -23.12 48.79
CA ASP A 124 6.06 -22.77 47.68
C ASP A 124 6.88 -22.30 46.46
N ALA A 125 6.83 -23.10 45.39
CA ALA A 125 7.52 -22.81 44.13
C ALA A 125 7.12 -21.45 43.52
N LYS A 126 5.90 -20.94 43.79
CA LYS A 126 5.48 -19.62 43.32
C LYS A 126 6.19 -18.49 44.07
N ILE A 127 6.38 -18.64 45.39
CA ILE A 127 7.09 -17.64 46.20
C ILE A 127 8.57 -17.65 45.82
N GLN A 128 9.15 -18.83 45.60
CA GLN A 128 10.54 -18.96 45.18
C GLN A 128 10.79 -18.31 43.81
N ALA A 129 9.92 -18.56 42.82
CA ALA A 129 10.02 -17.91 41.51
C ALA A 129 9.82 -16.38 41.58
N ALA A 130 8.88 -15.91 42.40
CA ALA A 130 8.66 -14.48 42.60
C ALA A 130 9.87 -13.79 43.27
N LEU A 131 10.56 -14.49 44.16
CA LEU A 131 11.79 -14.00 44.80
C LEU A 131 12.93 -13.88 43.79
N GLU A 132 13.11 -14.87 42.93
CA GLU A 132 14.11 -14.83 41.84
C GLU A 132 13.85 -13.67 40.87
N ASP A 133 12.59 -13.50 40.44
CA ASP A 133 12.18 -12.37 39.58
C ASP A 133 12.45 -11.01 40.26
N ALA A 134 12.14 -10.90 41.57
CA ALA A 134 12.38 -9.68 42.34
C ALA A 134 13.87 -9.34 42.44
N TYR A 135 14.74 -10.35 42.55
CA TYR A 135 16.19 -10.15 42.54
C TYR A 135 16.70 -9.63 41.21
N GLY A 136 16.29 -10.26 40.09
CA GLY A 136 16.67 -9.82 38.74
C GLY A 136 16.24 -8.37 38.48
N LEU A 137 14.97 -8.05 38.75
CA LEU A 137 14.43 -6.71 38.57
C LEU A 137 15.16 -5.67 39.44
N THR A 138 15.48 -6.01 40.69
CA THR A 138 16.23 -5.13 41.61
C THR A 138 17.63 -4.83 41.06
N GLU A 139 18.30 -5.84 40.50
CA GLU A 139 19.63 -5.69 39.91
C GLU A 139 19.60 -4.77 38.67
N GLU A 140 18.63 -4.96 37.77
CA GLU A 140 18.49 -4.15 36.55
C GLU A 140 18.11 -2.69 36.84
N LEU A 141 17.22 -2.47 37.81
CA LEU A 141 16.86 -1.13 38.29
C LEU A 141 18.05 -0.44 38.96
N ALA A 142 18.83 -1.15 39.77
CA ALA A 142 20.02 -0.60 40.43
C ALA A 142 21.14 -0.22 39.45
N LYS A 143 21.28 -0.98 38.35
CA LYS A 143 22.21 -0.66 37.25
C LYS A 143 21.71 0.47 36.34
N GLY A 144 20.45 0.90 36.48
CA GLY A 144 19.83 1.91 35.63
C GLY A 144 19.56 1.45 34.19
N ILE A 145 19.57 0.13 33.96
CA ILE A 145 19.22 -0.47 32.67
C ILE A 145 17.70 -0.36 32.47
N GLU A 146 16.95 -0.67 33.51
CA GLU A 146 15.49 -0.57 33.55
C GLU A 146 15.02 0.64 34.36
N ARG A 147 13.83 1.12 34.03
CA ARG A 147 13.03 2.06 34.80
C ARG A 147 11.67 1.44 35.08
N PHE A 148 10.97 1.98 36.06
CA PHE A 148 9.68 1.44 36.47
C PHE A 148 8.54 2.40 36.18
N PHE A 149 7.46 1.84 35.67
CA PHE A 149 6.26 2.56 35.28
C PHE A 149 5.03 1.87 35.86
N GLN A 150 3.99 2.66 36.08
CA GLN A 150 2.64 2.17 36.25
C GLN A 150 1.89 2.34 34.94
N MET A 151 1.29 1.27 34.45
CA MET A 151 0.56 1.24 33.18
C MET A 151 -0.90 0.88 33.44
N SER A 152 -1.82 1.61 32.82
CA SER A 152 -3.24 1.25 32.72
C SER A 152 -3.59 0.97 31.27
N LEU A 153 -4.41 -0.06 31.04
CA LEU A 153 -4.90 -0.44 29.71
C LEU A 153 -6.42 -0.64 29.79
N TYR A 154 -7.12 0.12 28.96
CA TYR A 154 -8.58 0.08 28.85
C TYR A 154 -8.98 -0.17 27.41
N ILE A 155 -10.03 -0.99 27.23
CA ILE A 155 -10.58 -1.34 25.92
C ILE A 155 -12.10 -1.13 25.98
N THR A 156 -12.62 -0.24 25.14
CA THR A 156 -14.06 -0.01 25.02
C THR A 156 -14.56 -0.51 23.69
N LEU A 157 -15.44 -1.52 23.72
CA LEU A 157 -16.19 -1.97 22.55
C LEU A 157 -17.44 -1.13 22.37
N TYR A 158 -17.88 -0.98 21.13
CA TYR A 158 -19.17 -0.37 20.84
C TYR A 158 -19.88 -1.02 19.65
N SER A 159 -21.21 -1.02 19.70
CA SER A 159 -22.09 -1.59 18.68
C SER A 159 -23.43 -0.85 18.65
N ASP A 160 -24.17 -1.01 17.56
CA ASP A 160 -25.51 -0.44 17.40
C ASP A 160 -26.59 -1.30 18.10
N SER A 161 -26.26 -2.51 18.57
CA SER A 161 -27.15 -3.36 19.37
C SER A 161 -26.46 -4.03 20.56
N LEU A 162 -27.21 -4.25 21.64
CA LEU A 162 -26.70 -4.92 22.84
C LEU A 162 -26.31 -6.39 22.57
N ALA A 163 -27.06 -7.09 21.71
CA ALA A 163 -26.76 -8.49 21.37
C ALA A 163 -25.41 -8.64 20.66
N GLU A 164 -25.12 -7.74 19.72
CA GLU A 164 -23.83 -7.69 19.02
C GLU A 164 -22.70 -7.32 19.98
N LEU A 165 -22.92 -6.34 20.86
CA LEU A 165 -21.95 -5.93 21.88
C LEU A 165 -21.57 -7.11 22.79
N GLU A 166 -22.53 -7.91 23.24
CA GLU A 166 -22.28 -9.11 24.06
C GLU A 166 -21.48 -10.17 23.30
N GLN A 167 -21.79 -10.40 22.02
CA GLN A 167 -21.04 -11.34 21.19
C GLN A 167 -19.59 -10.87 20.95
N ALA A 168 -19.40 -9.58 20.67
CA ALA A 168 -18.08 -8.97 20.53
C ALA A 168 -17.28 -9.03 21.83
N SER A 169 -17.93 -8.78 22.96
CA SER A 169 -17.33 -8.86 24.30
C SER A 169 -16.77 -10.25 24.60
N LYS A 170 -17.55 -11.31 24.36
CA LYS A 170 -17.09 -12.70 24.55
C LYS A 170 -15.91 -13.05 23.64
N ARG A 171 -15.92 -12.57 22.39
CA ARG A 171 -14.80 -12.76 21.46
C ARG A 171 -13.55 -12.05 21.96
N LEU A 172 -13.67 -10.80 22.42
CA LEU A 172 -12.56 -10.03 22.97
C LEU A 172 -11.97 -10.73 24.20
N GLU A 173 -12.81 -11.15 25.15
CA GLU A 173 -12.35 -11.89 26.33
C GLU A 173 -11.62 -13.18 25.96
N SER A 174 -12.11 -13.92 24.95
CA SER A 174 -11.45 -15.13 24.44
C SER A 174 -10.08 -14.80 23.82
N THR A 175 -9.98 -13.75 23.02
CA THR A 175 -8.73 -13.28 22.42
C THR A 175 -7.73 -12.89 23.50
N LEU A 176 -8.14 -12.05 24.46
CA LEU A 176 -7.28 -11.63 25.58
C LEU A 176 -6.83 -12.82 26.44
N SER A 177 -7.73 -13.77 26.72
CA SER A 177 -7.39 -14.98 27.48
C SER A 177 -6.36 -15.85 26.76
N SER A 178 -6.41 -15.92 25.42
CA SER A 178 -5.40 -16.65 24.62
C SER A 178 -4.00 -16.05 24.71
N LEU A 179 -3.93 -14.75 25.03
CA LEU A 179 -2.69 -14.01 25.28
C LEU A 179 -2.30 -14.02 26.78
N LEU A 180 -3.01 -14.78 27.61
CA LEU A 180 -2.87 -14.79 29.07
C LEU A 180 -3.09 -13.42 29.72
N ILE A 181 -3.87 -12.56 29.05
CA ILE A 181 -4.32 -11.28 29.58
C ILE A 181 -5.63 -11.50 30.32
N LEU A 182 -5.76 -10.91 31.51
CA LEU A 182 -6.97 -11.01 32.33
C LEU A 182 -7.80 -9.72 32.23
N PRO A 183 -8.78 -9.64 31.32
CA PRO A 183 -9.72 -8.53 31.29
C PRO A 183 -10.70 -8.61 32.45
N LYS A 184 -11.14 -7.43 32.91
CA LYS A 184 -12.25 -7.28 33.84
C LYS A 184 -13.17 -6.18 33.33
N LEU A 185 -14.46 -6.42 33.51
CA LEU A 185 -15.48 -5.46 33.19
C LEU A 185 -15.48 -4.32 34.21
N SER A 186 -15.61 -3.08 33.77
CA SER A 186 -15.77 -1.90 34.64
C SER A 186 -17.17 -1.81 35.26
N THR A 187 -17.69 -2.93 35.77
CA THR A 187 -19.05 -3.04 36.30
C THR A 187 -19.29 -2.00 37.40
N LEU A 188 -20.42 -1.28 37.32
CA LEU A 188 -20.77 -0.12 38.15
C LEU A 188 -19.88 1.12 37.98
N GLN A 189 -18.90 1.10 37.06
CA GLN A 189 -18.00 2.21 36.72
C GLN A 189 -17.89 2.39 35.20
N MET A 190 -18.97 2.08 34.47
CA MET A 190 -19.00 2.10 33.00
C MET A 190 -18.78 3.50 32.43
N GLU A 191 -19.28 4.53 33.11
CA GLU A 191 -19.11 5.91 32.68
C GLU A 191 -17.63 6.34 32.79
N GLU A 192 -16.98 6.03 33.90
CA GLU A 192 -15.56 6.29 34.16
C GLU A 192 -14.69 5.48 33.19
N GLY A 193 -15.05 4.22 32.94
CA GLY A 193 -14.41 3.38 31.93
C GLY A 193 -14.49 4.03 30.54
N PHE A 194 -15.69 4.41 30.12
CA PHE A 194 -15.89 5.09 28.84
C PHE A 194 -15.07 6.37 28.74
N LYS A 195 -15.13 7.24 29.76
CA LYS A 195 -14.36 8.49 29.84
C LYS A 195 -12.85 8.27 29.80
N SER A 196 -12.37 7.11 30.25
CA SER A 196 -10.96 6.72 30.18
C SER A 196 -10.52 6.27 28.78
N THR A 197 -11.44 6.10 27.83
CA THR A 197 -11.15 5.63 26.47
C THR A 197 -11.49 6.61 25.34
N ILE A 198 -12.09 7.74 25.68
CA ILE A 198 -12.33 8.84 24.75
C ILE A 198 -11.10 9.76 24.69
N PRO A 199 -10.91 10.54 23.61
CA PRO A 199 -9.67 11.28 23.35
C PRO A 199 -9.51 12.55 24.21
N PHE A 200 -9.85 12.49 25.50
CA PHE A 200 -9.57 13.54 26.48
C PHE A 200 -8.25 13.33 27.21
N GLY A 201 -7.63 12.15 27.11
CA GLY A 201 -6.35 11.86 27.75
C GLY A 201 -6.43 11.82 29.28
N THR A 202 -7.61 11.54 29.83
CA THR A 202 -7.86 11.44 31.27
C THR A 202 -8.16 10.02 31.69
N ASP A 203 -7.36 9.46 32.59
CA ASP A 203 -7.67 8.21 33.26
C ASP A 203 -8.62 8.48 34.43
N ASN A 204 -9.82 7.89 34.40
CA ASN A 204 -10.82 8.06 35.46
C ASN A 204 -10.91 6.82 36.36
N LEU A 205 -10.30 5.69 35.97
CA LEU A 205 -10.33 4.45 36.74
C LEU A 205 -9.05 4.25 37.58
N PHE A 206 -7.90 4.76 37.10
CA PHE A 206 -6.58 4.61 37.75
C PHE A 206 -6.24 3.17 38.15
N ILE A 207 -6.68 2.18 37.34
CA ILE A 207 -6.35 0.78 37.58
C ILE A 207 -5.00 0.49 36.92
N THR A 208 -3.93 0.62 37.69
CA THR A 208 -2.56 0.51 37.21
C THR A 208 -1.93 -0.85 37.54
N ARG A 209 -0.99 -1.26 36.69
CA ARG A 209 -0.05 -2.36 36.94
C ARG A 209 1.37 -1.90 36.71
N ASN A 210 2.25 -2.42 37.54
CA ASN A 210 3.67 -2.15 37.45
C ASN A 210 4.30 -2.84 36.23
N MET A 211 5.13 -2.12 35.48
CA MET A 211 5.85 -2.58 34.29
C MET A 211 7.25 -1.99 34.27
N ASP A 212 8.24 -2.78 33.86
CA ASP A 212 9.57 -2.32 33.49
C ASP A 212 9.56 -1.69 32.08
N THR A 213 10.67 -1.04 31.69
CA THR A 213 10.79 -0.34 30.41
C THR A 213 10.66 -1.30 29.24
N THR A 214 11.30 -2.47 29.31
CA THR A 214 11.30 -3.44 28.21
C THR A 214 9.90 -4.01 27.98
N SER A 215 9.21 -4.43 29.04
CA SER A 215 7.82 -4.89 28.94
C SER A 215 6.91 -3.79 28.41
N LEU A 216 7.05 -2.55 28.88
CA LEU A 216 6.27 -1.43 28.39
C LEU A 216 6.54 -1.12 26.90
N ALA A 217 7.80 -1.11 26.47
CA ALA A 217 8.17 -0.85 25.08
C ALA A 217 7.60 -1.91 24.13
N SER A 218 7.51 -3.17 24.58
CA SER A 218 6.92 -4.26 23.80
C SER A 218 5.43 -4.09 23.48
N THR A 219 4.73 -3.20 24.21
CA THR A 219 3.31 -2.86 23.98
C THR A 219 3.10 -1.98 22.74
N PHE A 220 4.17 -1.41 22.17
CA PHE A 220 4.06 -0.53 21.03
C PHE A 220 3.55 -1.29 19.79
N PRO A 221 2.43 -0.87 19.18
CA PRO A 221 1.71 -1.76 18.26
C PRO A 221 2.08 -1.64 16.78
N PHE A 222 2.86 -0.62 16.41
CA PHE A 222 3.17 -0.33 15.01
C PHE A 222 4.53 -0.88 14.59
N THR A 223 4.73 -2.19 14.74
CA THR A 223 6.03 -2.83 14.43
C THR A 223 6.14 -3.35 13.00
N SER A 224 5.05 -3.32 12.21
CA SER A 224 5.07 -3.78 10.80
C SER A 224 4.93 -2.60 9.83
N ALA A 225 5.89 -2.50 8.90
CA ALA A 225 5.78 -1.60 7.76
C ALA A 225 4.72 -2.16 6.81
N THR A 226 3.59 -1.47 6.67
CA THR A 226 2.54 -1.86 5.74
C THR A 226 2.60 -0.96 4.52
N LEU A 227 2.79 -1.54 3.32
CA LEU A 227 2.72 -0.82 2.05
C LEU A 227 1.25 -0.69 1.63
N THR A 228 0.54 0.22 2.28
CA THR A 228 -0.87 0.50 2.00
C THR A 228 -1.07 2.00 1.88
N GLN A 229 -1.59 2.42 0.73
CA GLN A 229 -2.04 3.78 0.46
C GLN A 229 -3.57 3.84 0.46
N ASP A 230 -4.11 5.05 0.56
CA ASP A 230 -5.54 5.36 0.44
C ASP A 230 -6.05 5.29 -1.02
N LYS A 231 -5.12 5.18 -1.99
CA LYS A 231 -5.39 5.20 -3.43
C LYS A 231 -4.63 4.11 -4.16
N GLY A 232 -5.11 3.79 -5.36
CA GLY A 232 -4.51 2.82 -6.27
C GLY A 232 -5.26 1.49 -6.30
N ILE A 233 -4.56 0.45 -6.71
CA ILE A 233 -5.15 -0.88 -6.86
C ILE A 233 -4.69 -1.79 -5.73
N MET A 234 -5.53 -2.76 -5.38
CA MET A 234 -5.14 -3.86 -4.48
C MET A 234 -4.20 -4.79 -5.25
N TYR A 235 -3.03 -5.10 -4.69
CA TYR A 235 -2.08 -6.07 -5.24
C TYR A 235 -2.22 -7.43 -4.57
N GLY A 236 -2.45 -7.46 -3.26
CA GLY A 236 -2.58 -8.69 -2.50
C GLY A 236 -2.78 -8.46 -1.02
N LEU A 237 -2.43 -9.47 -0.23
CA LEU A 237 -2.50 -9.46 1.23
C LEU A 237 -1.09 -9.51 1.80
N ASN A 238 -0.84 -8.74 2.85
CA ASN A 238 0.34 -8.89 3.67
C ASN A 238 0.23 -10.22 4.44
N GLN A 239 1.18 -11.12 4.25
CA GLN A 239 1.13 -12.46 4.85
C GLN A 239 1.32 -12.46 6.36
N GLN A 240 1.90 -11.39 6.95
CA GLN A 240 2.17 -11.33 8.39
C GLN A 240 0.93 -10.94 9.20
N ASN A 241 0.15 -9.97 8.71
CA ASN A 241 -0.98 -9.39 9.45
C ASN A 241 -2.31 -9.45 8.68
N GLY A 242 -2.33 -10.01 7.46
CA GLY A 242 -3.54 -10.14 6.64
C GLY A 242 -4.07 -8.83 6.05
N SER A 243 -3.39 -7.70 6.26
CA SER A 243 -3.81 -6.39 5.73
C SER A 243 -3.72 -6.33 4.21
N LEU A 244 -4.49 -5.44 3.59
CA LEU A 244 -4.49 -5.24 2.14
C LEU A 244 -3.24 -4.46 1.70
N ILE A 245 -2.54 -4.94 0.68
CA ILE A 245 -1.52 -4.18 -0.03
C ILE A 245 -2.22 -3.40 -1.14
N VAL A 246 -2.38 -2.09 -0.93
CA VAL A 246 -3.03 -1.17 -1.87
C VAL A 246 -2.05 -0.07 -2.22
N PHE A 247 -1.86 0.20 -3.50
CA PHE A 247 -0.82 1.12 -3.95
C PHE A 247 -1.13 1.74 -5.31
N ASP A 248 -0.93 3.05 -5.46
CA ASP A 248 -0.99 3.73 -6.77
C ASP A 248 0.41 3.86 -7.37
N ARG A 249 0.74 2.98 -8.32
CA ARG A 249 2.02 3.03 -9.03
C ARG A 249 2.24 4.34 -9.80
N PHE A 250 1.18 5.01 -10.24
CA PHE A 250 1.31 6.31 -10.91
C PHE A 250 1.62 7.47 -9.95
N SER A 251 1.63 7.23 -8.63
CA SER A 251 2.06 8.21 -7.63
C SER A 251 3.58 8.28 -7.44
N LEU A 252 4.32 7.31 -7.98
CA LEU A 252 5.78 7.27 -7.93
C LEU A 252 6.42 8.25 -8.92
N GLU A 253 7.71 8.55 -8.72
CA GLU A 253 8.53 9.28 -9.68
C GLU A 253 8.56 8.60 -11.06
N ASN A 254 8.54 7.26 -11.06
CA ASN A 254 8.43 6.44 -12.26
C ASN A 254 7.46 5.28 -12.02
N ALA A 255 6.50 5.12 -12.94
CA ALA A 255 5.46 4.10 -12.87
C ALA A 255 5.85 2.77 -13.56
N ASN A 256 7.11 2.60 -13.97
CA ASN A 256 7.60 1.38 -14.61
C ASN A 256 7.66 0.21 -13.61
N GLU A 257 7.35 -1.01 -14.09
CA GLU A 257 7.46 -2.25 -13.33
C GLU A 257 8.22 -3.30 -14.14
N VAL A 258 8.98 -4.14 -13.43
CA VAL A 258 9.57 -5.36 -14.00
C VAL A 258 9.17 -6.55 -13.13
N VAL A 259 8.53 -7.53 -13.74
CA VAL A 259 8.03 -8.74 -13.05
C VAL A 259 8.92 -9.94 -13.38
N PHE A 260 9.62 -10.46 -12.38
CA PHE A 260 10.43 -11.67 -12.50
C PHE A 260 9.77 -12.86 -11.80
N GLY A 261 9.95 -14.06 -12.36
CA GLY A 261 9.39 -15.27 -11.79
C GLY A 261 9.60 -16.49 -12.68
N LYS A 262 9.75 -17.66 -12.04
CA LYS A 262 9.85 -18.95 -12.76
C LYS A 262 8.52 -19.27 -13.46
N SER A 263 8.55 -20.16 -14.45
CA SER A 263 7.31 -20.69 -15.03
C SER A 263 6.41 -21.27 -13.94
N GLY A 264 5.11 -20.99 -13.99
CA GLY A 264 4.13 -21.40 -12.98
C GLY A 264 4.11 -20.59 -11.67
N SER A 265 4.97 -19.57 -11.51
CA SER A 265 4.99 -18.73 -10.28
C SER A 265 3.82 -17.75 -10.15
N GLY A 266 2.96 -17.63 -11.17
CA GLY A 266 1.82 -16.72 -11.17
C GLY A 266 2.08 -15.36 -11.84
N LYS A 267 3.17 -15.18 -12.60
CA LYS A 267 3.46 -13.94 -13.35
C LYS A 267 2.26 -13.46 -14.19
N SER A 268 1.79 -14.31 -15.11
CA SER A 268 0.68 -13.95 -16.00
C SER A 268 -0.61 -13.68 -15.24
N PHE A 269 -0.84 -14.36 -14.10
CA PHE A 269 -1.99 -14.08 -13.24
C PHE A 269 -1.90 -12.68 -12.63
N LEU A 270 -0.74 -12.33 -12.05
CA LEU A 270 -0.49 -11.01 -11.47
C LEU A 270 -0.69 -9.90 -12.53
N ILE A 271 -0.07 -10.04 -13.70
CA ILE A 271 -0.11 -9.04 -14.77
C ILE A 271 -1.52 -8.86 -15.32
N LYS A 272 -2.26 -9.96 -15.57
CA LYS A 272 -3.66 -9.88 -16.04
C LYS A 272 -4.57 -9.23 -15.01
N LEU A 273 -4.36 -9.54 -13.73
CA LEU A 273 -5.13 -8.98 -12.63
C LEU A 273 -4.84 -7.48 -12.46
N GLU A 274 -3.57 -7.08 -12.55
CA GLU A 274 -3.19 -5.67 -12.57
C GLU A 274 -3.81 -4.94 -13.77
N ALA A 275 -3.63 -5.46 -14.98
CA ALA A 275 -4.17 -4.87 -16.21
C ALA A 275 -5.68 -4.61 -16.10
N MET A 276 -6.43 -5.59 -15.60
CA MET A 276 -7.86 -5.47 -15.40
C MET A 276 -8.20 -4.39 -14.36
N ARG A 277 -7.52 -4.38 -13.21
CA ARG A 277 -7.75 -3.39 -12.15
C ARG A 277 -7.41 -1.97 -12.62
N GLN A 278 -6.28 -1.80 -13.30
CA GLN A 278 -5.88 -0.49 -13.86
C GLN A 278 -6.85 -0.01 -14.92
N PHE A 279 -7.37 -0.92 -15.75
CA PHE A 279 -8.41 -0.60 -16.72
C PHE A 279 -9.71 -0.12 -16.05
N MET A 280 -10.15 -0.79 -14.98
CA MET A 280 -11.31 -0.36 -14.18
C MET A 280 -11.12 1.03 -13.56
N PHE A 281 -9.88 1.43 -13.28
CA PHE A 281 -9.52 2.75 -12.76
C PHE A 281 -9.25 3.78 -13.88
N GLY A 282 -9.57 3.45 -15.13
CA GLY A 282 -9.52 4.38 -16.27
C GLY A 282 -8.17 4.50 -16.97
N SER A 283 -7.23 3.60 -16.71
CA SER A 283 -5.96 3.54 -17.46
C SER A 283 -6.17 2.84 -18.82
N GLU A 284 -5.53 3.33 -19.87
CA GLU A 284 -5.48 2.60 -21.14
C GLU A 284 -4.45 1.46 -21.04
N ILE A 285 -4.82 0.26 -21.48
CA ILE A 285 -3.99 -0.94 -21.45
C ILE A 285 -3.59 -1.30 -22.86
N ILE A 286 -2.29 -1.44 -23.09
CA ILE A 286 -1.71 -1.89 -24.35
C ILE A 286 -0.82 -3.09 -24.06
N ILE A 287 -1.10 -4.23 -24.68
CA ILE A 287 -0.36 -5.47 -24.43
C ILE A 287 0.32 -5.93 -25.72
N ILE A 288 1.55 -6.39 -25.61
CA ILE A 288 2.22 -7.20 -26.64
C ILE A 288 2.27 -8.63 -26.13
N ASP A 289 1.66 -9.53 -26.89
CA ASP A 289 1.33 -10.89 -26.49
C ASP A 289 1.96 -11.92 -27.45
N PRO A 290 3.18 -12.40 -27.14
CA PRO A 290 3.82 -13.43 -27.97
C PRO A 290 3.15 -14.79 -27.90
N GLU A 291 2.46 -15.11 -26.80
CA GLU A 291 1.92 -16.46 -26.52
C GLU A 291 0.40 -16.58 -26.77
N GLY A 292 -0.28 -15.47 -27.04
CA GLY A 292 -1.73 -15.38 -27.25
C GLY A 292 -2.54 -15.60 -25.97
N GLU A 293 -1.96 -15.24 -24.81
CA GLU A 293 -2.54 -15.45 -23.49
C GLU A 293 -3.58 -14.40 -23.08
N TYR A 294 -3.65 -13.28 -23.81
CA TYR A 294 -4.50 -12.13 -23.47
C TYR A 294 -5.74 -12.00 -24.37
N GLU A 295 -5.95 -12.93 -25.30
CA GLU A 295 -7.13 -12.91 -26.18
C GLU A 295 -8.44 -12.96 -25.39
N ALA A 296 -8.53 -13.89 -24.43
CA ALA A 296 -9.74 -14.09 -23.63
C ALA A 296 -10.07 -12.86 -22.76
N ILE A 297 -9.07 -12.28 -22.09
CA ILE A 297 -9.27 -11.09 -21.25
C ILE A 297 -9.59 -9.86 -22.09
N SER A 298 -8.93 -9.67 -23.25
CA SER A 298 -9.24 -8.58 -24.17
C SER A 298 -10.69 -8.64 -24.62
N LYS A 299 -11.15 -9.79 -25.13
CA LYS A 299 -12.56 -9.96 -25.54
C LYS A 299 -13.55 -9.73 -24.39
N THR A 300 -13.22 -10.22 -23.19
CA THR A 300 -14.09 -10.09 -22.01
C THR A 300 -14.26 -8.63 -21.57
N LEU A 301 -13.19 -7.83 -21.68
CA LEU A 301 -13.20 -6.40 -21.33
C LEU A 301 -13.68 -5.49 -22.47
N GLY A 302 -14.17 -6.06 -23.58
CA GLY A 302 -14.57 -5.29 -24.76
C GLY A 302 -13.39 -4.63 -25.48
N GLY A 303 -12.18 -5.16 -25.28
CA GLY A 303 -10.94 -4.74 -25.89
C GLY A 303 -10.80 -5.16 -27.35
N GLU A 304 -9.77 -4.64 -27.99
CA GLU A 304 -9.37 -5.00 -29.36
C GLU A 304 -8.19 -5.97 -29.30
N TYR A 305 -8.31 -7.12 -29.98
CA TYR A 305 -7.24 -8.11 -30.07
C TYR A 305 -6.76 -8.20 -31.52
N VAL A 306 -5.57 -7.68 -31.77
CA VAL A 306 -4.95 -7.53 -33.09
C VAL A 306 -3.94 -8.66 -33.31
N SER A 307 -4.26 -9.58 -34.21
CA SER A 307 -3.34 -10.67 -34.57
C SER A 307 -2.49 -10.29 -35.80
N PHE A 308 -1.16 -10.30 -35.64
CA PHE A 308 -0.23 -10.13 -36.74
C PHE A 308 0.01 -11.46 -37.44
N THR A 309 -0.38 -11.49 -38.71
CA THR A 309 -0.14 -12.60 -39.65
C THR A 309 0.16 -12.01 -41.02
N ALA A 310 0.80 -12.77 -41.91
CA ALA A 310 1.07 -12.31 -43.28
C ALA A 310 -0.22 -11.89 -44.02
N GLY A 311 -1.32 -12.62 -43.77
CA GLY A 311 -2.65 -12.32 -44.32
C GLY A 311 -3.48 -11.33 -43.51
N SER A 312 -2.99 -10.80 -42.39
CA SER A 312 -3.74 -9.87 -41.56
C SER A 312 -4.10 -8.62 -42.36
N PRO A 313 -5.34 -8.11 -42.29
CA PRO A 313 -5.71 -6.85 -42.92
C PRO A 313 -5.01 -5.66 -42.27
N ILE A 314 -4.53 -5.81 -41.04
CA ILE A 314 -3.83 -4.77 -40.30
C ILE A 314 -2.36 -4.73 -40.73
N LYS A 315 -1.92 -3.55 -41.13
CA LYS A 315 -0.56 -3.26 -41.59
C LYS A 315 -0.02 -2.08 -40.80
N ILE A 316 1.25 -2.18 -40.41
CA ILE A 316 1.99 -1.14 -39.72
C ILE A 316 3.27 -0.89 -40.52
N ASN A 317 3.45 0.36 -40.93
CA ASN A 317 4.65 0.83 -41.60
C ASN A 317 5.70 1.27 -40.55
N PRO A 318 6.88 0.63 -40.48
CA PRO A 318 7.93 1.05 -39.55
C PRO A 318 8.50 2.44 -39.83
N PHE A 319 8.28 2.99 -41.03
CA PHE A 319 8.73 4.34 -41.42
C PHE A 319 7.74 5.46 -41.03
N ASP A 320 6.64 5.14 -40.34
CA ASP A 320 5.64 6.14 -39.96
C ASP A 320 6.15 7.14 -38.94
N LEU A 321 6.07 8.43 -39.26
CA LEU A 321 6.32 9.51 -38.31
C LEU A 321 5.04 9.84 -37.53
N SER A 322 5.19 10.32 -36.30
CA SER A 322 4.06 10.82 -35.49
C SER A 322 3.47 12.09 -36.10
N GLY A 323 4.31 12.87 -36.79
CA GLY A 323 3.97 14.14 -37.43
C GLY A 323 3.71 15.26 -36.42
N MET A 324 4.23 15.10 -35.20
CA MET A 324 4.09 16.05 -34.11
C MET A 324 5.36 16.84 -33.91
N TYR A 325 5.22 18.15 -33.85
CA TYR A 325 6.33 19.02 -33.50
C TYR A 325 6.44 19.16 -31.98
N VAL A 326 7.60 18.79 -31.44
CA VAL A 326 8.02 19.08 -30.07
C VAL A 326 9.27 19.95 -30.15
N GLU A 327 9.24 21.09 -29.46
CA GLU A 327 10.36 22.03 -29.49
C GLU A 327 11.65 21.38 -28.97
N GLY A 328 12.72 21.47 -29.74
CA GLY A 328 14.02 20.87 -29.40
C GLY A 328 14.19 19.38 -29.77
N GLU A 329 13.15 18.68 -30.21
CA GLU A 329 13.27 17.28 -30.67
C GLU A 329 13.46 17.18 -32.19
N ASN A 330 14.39 16.32 -32.63
CA ASN A 330 14.54 15.93 -34.03
C ASN A 330 13.81 14.60 -34.28
N GLU A 331 12.51 14.66 -34.60
CA GLU A 331 11.67 13.48 -34.82
C GLU A 331 12.22 12.55 -35.91
N LEU A 332 12.62 13.10 -37.06
CA LEU A 332 13.20 12.30 -38.15
C LEU A 332 14.49 11.60 -37.70
N GLY A 333 15.35 12.29 -36.94
CA GLY A 333 16.57 11.69 -36.38
C GLY A 333 16.27 10.54 -35.42
N LEU A 334 15.34 10.72 -34.49
CA LEU A 334 14.90 9.66 -33.57
C LEU A 334 14.28 8.47 -34.33
N LYS A 335 13.55 8.75 -35.40
CA LYS A 335 12.97 7.71 -36.25
C LYS A 335 14.03 6.91 -37.00
N ILE A 336 15.04 7.58 -37.55
CA ILE A 336 16.18 6.94 -38.20
C ILE A 336 16.92 6.04 -37.21
N LEU A 337 17.14 6.49 -35.96
CA LEU A 337 17.72 5.68 -34.90
C LEU A 337 16.86 4.42 -34.57
N SER A 338 15.54 4.57 -34.48
CA SER A 338 14.62 3.44 -34.27
C SER A 338 14.68 2.43 -35.44
N LEU A 339 14.76 2.93 -36.67
CA LEU A 339 14.91 2.12 -37.88
C LEU A 339 16.26 1.40 -37.94
N HIS A 340 17.35 1.99 -37.44
CA HIS A 340 18.62 1.29 -37.27
C HIS A 340 18.46 0.09 -36.33
N GLY A 341 17.77 0.27 -35.19
CA GLY A 341 17.46 -0.84 -34.27
C GLY A 341 16.69 -1.97 -34.96
N LEU A 342 15.62 -1.62 -35.69
CA LEU A 342 14.85 -2.58 -36.48
C LEU A 342 15.73 -3.31 -37.51
N LEU A 343 16.53 -2.55 -38.26
CA LEU A 343 17.30 -3.07 -39.37
C LEU A 343 18.47 -3.93 -38.92
N ARG A 344 19.03 -3.73 -37.72
CA ARG A 344 19.98 -4.67 -37.11
C ARG A 344 19.34 -6.03 -36.82
N ILE A 345 18.10 -6.07 -36.34
CA ILE A 345 17.36 -7.33 -36.14
C ILE A 345 17.12 -8.02 -37.50
N VAL A 346 16.80 -7.25 -38.54
CA VAL A 346 16.48 -7.75 -39.90
C VAL A 346 17.72 -8.22 -40.67
N LEU A 347 18.83 -7.47 -40.58
CA LEU A 347 20.05 -7.63 -41.39
C LEU A 347 21.15 -8.42 -40.67
N GLY A 348 21.05 -8.60 -39.36
CA GLY A 348 22.09 -9.16 -38.50
C GLY A 348 23.16 -8.13 -38.13
N GLU A 349 24.34 -8.62 -37.75
CA GLU A 349 25.48 -7.77 -37.42
C GLU A 349 25.88 -6.87 -38.60
N LEU A 350 26.06 -5.59 -38.30
CA LEU A 350 26.51 -4.56 -39.23
C LEU A 350 27.82 -3.97 -38.72
N ASP A 351 28.84 -3.87 -39.57
CA ASP A 351 30.04 -3.11 -39.26
C ASP A 351 29.82 -1.60 -39.44
N ALA A 352 30.81 -0.80 -39.04
CA ALA A 352 30.72 0.67 -39.12
C ALA A 352 30.52 1.20 -40.56
N THR A 353 30.97 0.47 -41.58
CA THR A 353 30.82 0.87 -42.98
C THR A 353 29.37 0.67 -43.42
N HIS A 354 28.81 -0.50 -43.13
CA HIS A 354 27.43 -0.84 -43.42
C HIS A 354 26.45 0.06 -42.67
N ASP A 355 26.72 0.35 -41.39
CA ASP A 355 25.93 1.26 -40.55
C ASP A 355 25.89 2.68 -41.15
N ALA A 356 27.04 3.20 -41.60
CA ALA A 356 27.13 4.52 -42.26
C ALA A 356 26.47 4.57 -43.65
N ILE A 357 26.47 3.46 -44.40
CA ILE A 357 25.72 3.35 -45.66
C ILE A 357 24.22 3.34 -45.37
N LEU A 358 23.79 2.56 -44.39
CA LEU A 358 22.40 2.43 -44.01
C LEU A 358 21.82 3.77 -43.55
N ASP A 359 22.57 4.53 -42.74
CA ASP A 359 22.15 5.86 -42.28
C ASP A 359 21.91 6.82 -43.47
N ARG A 360 22.86 6.89 -44.40
CA ARG A 360 22.73 7.71 -45.62
C ARG A 360 21.54 7.27 -46.47
N ALA A 361 21.33 5.97 -46.62
CA ALA A 361 20.23 5.40 -47.38
C ALA A 361 18.87 5.74 -46.74
N LEU A 362 18.75 5.66 -45.41
CA LEU A 362 17.53 6.04 -44.68
C LEU A 362 17.20 7.54 -44.89
N ILE A 363 18.19 8.42 -44.74
CA ILE A 363 18.01 9.87 -44.97
C ILE A 363 17.55 10.13 -46.39
N GLU A 364 18.18 9.51 -47.38
CA GLU A 364 17.82 9.68 -48.80
C GLU A 364 16.42 9.12 -49.10
N THR A 365 16.04 8.01 -48.47
CA THR A 365 14.71 7.39 -48.60
C THR A 365 13.59 8.33 -48.15
N TYR A 366 13.76 9.01 -47.01
CA TYR A 366 12.82 10.06 -46.59
C TYR A 366 12.87 11.27 -47.52
N ARG A 367 14.07 11.70 -47.95
CA ARG A 367 14.23 12.85 -48.86
C ARG A 367 13.51 12.64 -50.19
N GLN A 368 13.48 11.43 -50.74
CA GLN A 368 12.75 11.11 -51.98
C GLN A 368 11.22 11.20 -51.83
N LYS A 369 10.69 11.05 -50.61
CA LYS A 369 9.28 11.37 -50.29
C LYS A 369 9.07 12.84 -49.92
N GLY A 370 10.13 13.65 -50.03
CA GLY A 370 10.15 15.05 -49.65
C GLY A 370 10.07 15.27 -48.14
N ILE A 371 10.44 14.28 -47.32
CA ILE A 371 10.47 14.41 -45.86
C ILE A 371 11.89 14.79 -45.44
N THR A 372 12.02 15.84 -44.65
CA THR A 372 13.30 16.36 -44.16
C THR A 372 13.25 16.62 -42.65
N THR A 373 14.31 17.21 -42.10
CA THR A 373 14.34 17.67 -40.71
C THR A 373 13.35 18.80 -40.41
N ASP A 374 12.76 19.42 -41.44
CA ASP A 374 11.66 20.37 -41.27
C ASP A 374 10.37 19.63 -40.85
N PRO A 375 9.85 19.89 -39.63
CA PRO A 375 8.63 19.25 -39.11
C PRO A 375 7.40 19.44 -40.02
N ALA A 376 7.34 20.51 -40.81
CA ALA A 376 6.22 20.74 -41.72
C ALA A 376 6.12 19.66 -42.81
N THR A 377 7.26 19.04 -43.18
CA THR A 377 7.33 18.00 -44.21
C THR A 377 6.95 16.62 -43.70
N GLN A 378 7.00 16.40 -42.38
CA GLN A 378 6.88 15.09 -41.73
C GLN A 378 5.43 14.57 -41.63
N LYS A 379 4.47 15.31 -42.18
CA LYS A 379 3.07 14.89 -42.38
C LYS A 379 2.82 14.24 -43.76
N ARG A 380 3.82 14.24 -44.64
CA ARG A 380 3.74 13.59 -45.96
C ARG A 380 3.67 12.07 -45.79
N GLN A 381 3.26 11.39 -46.86
CA GLN A 381 3.22 9.94 -46.86
C GLN A 381 4.64 9.38 -46.65
N PRO A 382 4.87 8.57 -45.60
CA PRO A 382 6.18 8.03 -45.30
C PRO A 382 6.61 6.98 -46.34
N PRO A 383 7.93 6.75 -46.48
CA PRO A 383 8.44 5.70 -47.34
C PRO A 383 8.06 4.31 -46.85
N LEU A 384 8.27 3.31 -47.70
CA LEU A 384 8.16 1.90 -47.38
C LEU A 384 9.52 1.22 -47.37
N MET A 385 9.57 -0.01 -46.88
CA MET A 385 10.77 -0.84 -46.90
C MET A 385 11.35 -1.01 -48.32
N GLU A 386 10.46 -1.12 -49.31
CA GLU A 386 10.83 -1.20 -50.72
C GLU A 386 11.47 0.09 -51.25
N ASP A 387 11.10 1.26 -50.73
CA ASP A 387 11.74 2.52 -51.11
C ASP A 387 13.21 2.51 -50.63
N LEU A 388 13.48 2.05 -49.40
CA LEU A 388 14.86 1.90 -48.89
C LEU A 388 15.67 0.92 -49.75
N TYR A 389 15.08 -0.22 -50.11
CA TYR A 389 15.73 -1.19 -50.99
C TYR A 389 16.11 -0.61 -52.35
N LYS A 390 15.22 0.19 -52.96
CA LYS A 390 15.52 0.89 -54.23
C LYS A 390 16.63 1.92 -54.07
N VAL A 391 16.65 2.66 -52.96
CA VAL A 391 17.72 3.62 -52.65
C VAL A 391 19.06 2.91 -52.51
N LEU A 392 19.12 1.81 -51.76
CA LEU A 392 20.35 1.03 -51.58
C LEU A 392 20.89 0.50 -52.90
N LEU A 393 20.04 -0.04 -53.80
CA LEU A 393 20.46 -0.45 -55.14
C LEU A 393 20.97 0.72 -55.99
N GLY A 394 20.36 1.91 -55.83
CA GLY A 394 20.71 3.11 -56.58
C GLY A 394 22.00 3.82 -56.11
N MET A 395 22.59 3.42 -54.97
CA MET A 395 23.85 3.98 -54.48
C MET A 395 25.07 3.48 -55.27
N GLU A 396 24.91 2.44 -56.09
CA GLU A 396 25.96 1.85 -56.96
C GLU A 396 27.26 1.47 -56.19
N ASP A 397 27.14 1.13 -54.90
CA ASP A 397 28.25 0.71 -54.03
C ASP A 397 28.14 -0.79 -53.68
N PRO A 398 29.23 -1.59 -53.73
CA PRO A 398 29.17 -3.02 -53.43
C PRO A 398 28.59 -3.36 -52.04
N ASN A 399 28.91 -2.58 -51.00
CA ASN A 399 28.39 -2.84 -49.65
C ASN A 399 26.90 -2.45 -49.56
N SER A 400 26.46 -1.41 -50.28
CA SER A 400 25.03 -1.07 -50.37
C SER A 400 24.20 -2.17 -51.06
N ASN A 401 24.75 -2.81 -52.09
CA ASN A 401 24.12 -3.95 -52.77
C ASN A 401 24.01 -5.17 -51.86
N GLU A 402 25.00 -5.40 -50.99
CA GLU A 402 24.93 -6.46 -49.98
C GLU A 402 23.77 -6.24 -49.00
N LEU A 403 23.60 -5.01 -48.48
CA LEU A 403 22.46 -4.66 -47.63
C LEU A 403 21.12 -4.84 -48.35
N ALA A 404 21.04 -4.40 -49.61
CA ALA A 404 19.85 -4.55 -50.44
C ALA A 404 19.47 -6.03 -50.63
N LEU A 405 20.45 -6.90 -50.89
CA LEU A 405 20.24 -8.34 -51.05
C LEU A 405 19.68 -8.97 -49.77
N ARG A 406 20.22 -8.60 -48.60
CA ARG A 406 19.70 -9.08 -47.31
C ARG A 406 18.26 -8.60 -47.03
N LEU A 407 17.90 -7.39 -47.46
CA LEU A 407 16.53 -6.86 -47.34
C LEU A 407 15.54 -7.50 -48.31
N GLU A 408 15.98 -8.00 -49.47
CA GLU A 408 15.11 -8.47 -50.53
C GLU A 408 14.13 -9.57 -50.07
N LYS A 409 14.57 -10.45 -49.15
CA LYS A 409 13.73 -11.53 -48.59
C LYS A 409 12.47 -11.01 -47.87
N PHE A 410 12.53 -9.81 -47.32
CA PHE A 410 11.42 -9.15 -46.61
C PHE A 410 10.53 -8.28 -47.52
N ILE A 411 10.88 -8.13 -48.80
CA ILE A 411 10.17 -7.25 -49.74
C ILE A 411 9.55 -8.03 -50.89
N LYS A 412 10.31 -8.95 -51.51
CA LYS A 412 9.83 -9.78 -52.63
C LYS A 412 9.66 -11.26 -52.27
N GLY A 413 10.25 -11.68 -51.15
CA GLY A 413 10.25 -13.07 -50.70
C GLY A 413 8.97 -13.49 -49.98
N SER A 414 9.04 -14.65 -49.31
CA SER A 414 7.98 -15.24 -48.50
C SER A 414 7.49 -14.35 -47.35
N LEU A 415 8.25 -13.30 -46.99
CA LEU A 415 8.01 -12.42 -45.85
C LEU A 415 7.47 -11.02 -46.23
N SER A 416 7.25 -10.78 -47.52
CA SER A 416 6.85 -9.48 -48.10
C SER A 416 5.58 -8.85 -47.52
N GLY A 417 4.60 -9.68 -47.14
CA GLY A 417 3.26 -9.22 -46.77
C GLY A 417 3.15 -8.51 -45.42
N LEU A 418 4.17 -8.55 -44.57
CA LEU A 418 4.08 -8.06 -43.19
C LEU A 418 4.54 -6.60 -43.01
N PHE A 419 5.60 -6.20 -43.72
CA PHE A 419 6.36 -4.98 -43.36
C PHE A 419 6.47 -3.93 -44.48
N ASN A 420 6.02 -4.26 -45.70
CA ASN A 420 6.12 -3.38 -46.87
C ASN A 420 4.75 -2.80 -47.30
N GLN A 421 3.98 -2.26 -46.35
CA GLN A 421 2.68 -1.63 -46.63
C GLN A 421 2.47 -0.40 -45.75
N GLN A 422 1.65 0.53 -46.22
CA GLN A 422 1.28 1.73 -45.47
C GLN A 422 0.41 1.37 -44.28
N SER A 423 0.58 2.07 -43.16
CA SER A 423 -0.22 1.83 -41.97
C SER A 423 -1.70 2.09 -42.23
N ASN A 424 -2.55 1.17 -41.78
CA ASN A 424 -4.01 1.29 -41.89
C ASN A 424 -4.74 1.10 -40.56
N PHE A 425 -3.99 1.04 -39.45
CA PHE A 425 -4.50 0.78 -38.11
C PHE A 425 -4.21 1.93 -37.15
N ASP A 426 -5.09 2.11 -36.16
CA ASP A 426 -4.96 3.10 -35.11
C ASP A 426 -5.52 2.55 -33.79
N ILE A 427 -4.86 2.86 -32.69
CA ILE A 427 -5.26 2.37 -31.36
C ILE A 427 -6.40 3.25 -30.85
N ARG A 428 -7.64 2.77 -31.00
CA ARG A 428 -8.85 3.48 -30.56
C ARG A 428 -9.46 2.89 -29.30
N ASN A 429 -9.29 1.58 -29.10
CA ASN A 429 -9.82 0.90 -27.93
C ASN A 429 -8.87 1.11 -26.73
N PRO A 430 -9.37 1.53 -25.56
CA PRO A 430 -8.56 1.71 -24.36
C PRO A 430 -7.98 0.39 -23.81
N PHE A 431 -8.43 -0.78 -24.27
CA PHE A 431 -7.79 -2.07 -24.00
C PHE A 431 -7.43 -2.72 -25.34
N THR A 432 -6.15 -2.67 -25.73
CA THR A 432 -5.67 -3.21 -27.01
C THR A 432 -4.54 -4.22 -26.78
N ALA A 433 -4.65 -5.41 -27.36
CA ALA A 433 -3.63 -6.44 -27.27
C ALA A 433 -3.16 -6.84 -28.67
N PHE A 434 -1.84 -6.81 -28.89
CA PHE A 434 -1.17 -7.16 -30.13
C PHE A 434 -0.55 -8.54 -30.01
N SER A 435 -1.07 -9.51 -30.75
CA SER A 435 -0.55 -10.87 -30.76
C SER A 435 0.42 -11.09 -31.92
N VAL A 436 1.60 -11.60 -31.59
CA VAL A 436 2.61 -12.06 -32.57
C VAL A 436 2.75 -13.59 -32.59
N LYS A 437 1.88 -14.31 -31.86
CA LYS A 437 1.89 -15.79 -31.76
C LYS A 437 1.91 -16.52 -33.09
N ALA A 438 1.16 -16.00 -34.06
CA ALA A 438 1.00 -16.63 -35.36
C ALA A 438 2.17 -16.35 -36.33
N LEU A 439 3.17 -15.59 -35.89
CA LEU A 439 4.42 -15.40 -36.62
C LEU A 439 5.44 -16.48 -36.23
N GLU A 440 6.24 -16.87 -37.20
CA GLU A 440 7.43 -17.70 -37.00
C GLU A 440 8.40 -17.02 -36.04
N ASP A 441 9.16 -17.82 -35.28
CA ASP A 441 10.04 -17.33 -34.22
C ASP A 441 11.05 -16.28 -34.70
N GLU A 442 11.55 -16.41 -35.93
CA GLU A 442 12.48 -15.45 -36.55
C GLU A 442 11.84 -14.07 -36.82
N LEU A 443 10.52 -14.01 -36.98
CA LEU A 443 9.79 -12.77 -37.30
C LEU A 443 9.24 -12.08 -36.06
N ARG A 444 9.10 -12.79 -34.93
CA ARG A 444 8.54 -12.22 -33.70
C ARG A 444 9.32 -11.01 -33.20
N PRO A 445 10.67 -11.04 -33.08
CA PRO A 445 11.43 -9.86 -32.64
C PRO A 445 11.22 -8.65 -33.54
N ILE A 446 11.18 -8.88 -34.87
CA ILE A 446 10.93 -7.84 -35.87
C ILE A 446 9.54 -7.23 -35.66
N ALA A 447 8.50 -8.07 -35.54
CA ALA A 447 7.14 -7.60 -35.35
C ALA A 447 6.94 -6.87 -34.01
N ILE A 448 7.53 -7.38 -32.91
CA ILE A 448 7.48 -6.72 -31.60
C ILE A 448 8.13 -5.34 -31.67
N HIS A 449 9.30 -5.20 -32.31
CA HIS A 449 9.97 -3.91 -32.47
C HIS A 449 9.11 -2.91 -33.25
N ILE A 450 8.50 -3.34 -34.35
CA ILE A 450 7.62 -2.51 -35.17
C ILE A 450 6.37 -2.08 -34.38
N VAL A 451 5.77 -3.00 -33.63
CA VAL A 451 4.60 -2.70 -32.79
C VAL A 451 4.96 -1.73 -31.66
N LEU A 452 6.11 -1.91 -31.00
CA LEU A 452 6.60 -0.99 -29.97
C LEU A 452 6.83 0.41 -30.52
N ASP A 453 7.50 0.52 -31.66
CA ASP A 453 7.75 1.80 -32.32
C ASP A 453 6.45 2.48 -32.78
N PHE A 454 5.49 1.70 -33.29
CA PHE A 454 4.16 2.18 -33.62
C PHE A 454 3.41 2.69 -32.39
N ILE A 455 3.39 1.91 -31.29
CA ILE A 455 2.76 2.31 -30.04
C ILE A 455 3.39 3.62 -29.56
N TRP A 456 4.72 3.71 -29.50
CA TRP A 456 5.47 4.90 -29.10
C TRP A 456 5.07 6.14 -29.92
N THR A 457 5.03 5.98 -31.24
CA THR A 457 4.63 7.02 -32.21
C THR A 457 3.21 7.50 -31.98
N LYS A 458 2.30 6.63 -31.55
CA LYS A 458 0.89 6.95 -31.28
C LYS A 458 0.65 7.51 -29.88
N VAL A 459 1.27 6.96 -28.84
CA VAL A 459 1.00 7.36 -27.45
C VAL A 459 1.53 8.75 -27.13
N ARG A 460 2.59 9.22 -27.80
CA ARG A 460 3.10 10.59 -27.63
C ARG A 460 2.04 11.67 -27.88
N LYS A 461 0.99 11.38 -28.68
CA LYS A 461 -0.03 12.36 -29.09
C LYS A 461 -0.95 12.87 -27.99
N SER A 462 -1.07 12.14 -26.88
CA SER A 462 -1.97 12.55 -25.79
C SER A 462 -1.44 12.07 -24.44
N LEU A 463 -1.38 12.97 -23.46
CA LEU A 463 -1.04 12.64 -22.08
C LEU A 463 -2.22 11.94 -21.40
N LYS A 464 -2.07 10.64 -21.15
CA LYS A 464 -3.03 9.80 -20.42
C LYS A 464 -2.28 8.76 -19.60
N LYS A 465 -2.90 8.25 -18.54
CA LYS A 465 -2.38 7.07 -17.82
C LYS A 465 -2.48 5.85 -18.74
N ARG A 466 -1.34 5.27 -19.09
CA ARG A 466 -1.25 4.09 -19.95
C ARG A 466 -0.36 3.05 -19.32
N LEU A 467 -0.75 1.79 -19.44
CA LEU A 467 0.06 0.64 -19.10
C LEU A 467 0.43 -0.10 -20.39
N LEU A 468 1.71 -0.05 -20.76
CA LEU A 468 2.28 -0.87 -21.83
C LEU A 468 2.86 -2.14 -21.20
N ILE A 469 2.29 -3.29 -21.54
CA ILE A 469 2.69 -4.60 -21.05
C ILE A 469 3.41 -5.32 -22.17
N LEU A 470 4.69 -5.62 -21.96
CA LEU A 470 5.48 -6.48 -22.84
C LEU A 470 5.66 -7.83 -22.15
N ASP A 471 4.87 -8.82 -22.56
CA ASP A 471 5.04 -10.18 -22.04
C ASP A 471 6.22 -10.88 -22.72
N GLU A 472 6.88 -11.77 -21.99
CA GLU A 472 8.08 -12.49 -22.43
C GLU A 472 9.16 -11.57 -23.04
N ALA A 473 9.44 -10.42 -22.39
CA ALA A 473 10.37 -9.39 -22.86
C ALA A 473 11.80 -9.88 -23.19
N TRP A 474 12.19 -11.07 -22.70
CA TRP A 474 13.47 -11.70 -23.04
C TRP A 474 13.63 -11.97 -24.54
N TYR A 475 12.54 -12.05 -25.32
CA TYR A 475 12.61 -12.18 -26.78
C TYR A 475 13.39 -11.03 -27.43
N LEU A 476 13.35 -9.82 -26.86
CA LEU A 476 14.10 -8.66 -27.35
C LEU A 476 15.53 -8.62 -26.81
N MET A 477 15.72 -9.01 -25.55
CA MET A 477 17.03 -8.97 -24.88
C MET A 477 18.07 -9.93 -25.48
N LYS A 478 17.67 -10.86 -26.35
CA LYS A 478 18.59 -11.77 -27.04
C LYS A 478 19.40 -11.10 -28.16
N TYR A 479 19.00 -9.91 -28.60
CA TYR A 479 19.54 -9.23 -29.77
C TYR A 479 20.17 -7.87 -29.44
N GLU A 480 20.49 -7.62 -28.17
CA GLU A 480 21.29 -6.46 -27.71
C GLU A 480 22.79 -6.63 -27.96
#